data_AF-A0A497RYR2-F1
#
_entry.id   AF-A0A497RYR2-F1
#
_cell.length_a   1.000
_cell.length_b   1.000
_cell.length_c   1.000
_cell.angle_alpha   90.00
_cell.angle_beta   90.00
_cell.angle_gamma   90.00
#
_symmetry.space_group_name_H-M   'P 1'
#
loop_
_entity.id
_entity.type
_entity.pdbx_description
1 polymer ?
#
loop_
_entity_poly.entity_id
_entity_poly.type
_entity_poly.pdbx_seq_one_letter_code
_entity_poly.pdbx_strand_id
1 'polypeptide(L)'
;MFRKVVIGGTFNMIHRGHKRILETGLQLAKSAIIGLTSDDFASRFRVEKVIPYEKRRENLEKFLRSIGKPYEIVEIMDSYGIATVDPEIDCIVVSEETLLRAEEINAIRFKKGLEKLTIVVVPILLAEDGKPISADRINSGEIDMEGRVLKR
;
A
#
# COMPACT_ATOMS: atom_id res chain seq x y z
N MET A 1 8.00 9.31 -15.74
CA MET A 1 6.81 9.24 -14.86
C MET A 1 5.72 8.49 -15.58
N PHE A 2 5.11 7.52 -14.90
CA PHE A 2 3.93 6.78 -15.35
C PHE A 2 2.70 7.67 -15.37
N ARG A 3 1.71 7.38 -16.21
CA ARG A 3 0.48 8.18 -16.31
C ARG A 3 -0.35 8.04 -15.04
N LYS A 4 -0.62 6.81 -14.63
CA LYS A 4 -1.47 6.51 -13.47
C LYS A 4 -0.89 5.32 -12.71
N VAL A 5 -0.44 5.57 -11.49
CA VAL A 5 0.15 4.55 -10.61
C VAL A 5 -0.89 4.10 -9.60
N VAL A 6 -1.00 2.79 -9.37
CA VAL A 6 -1.82 2.25 -8.29
C VAL A 6 -0.96 1.74 -7.13
N ILE A 7 -1.39 2.03 -5.91
CA ILE A 7 -0.82 1.56 -4.66
C ILE A 7 -1.96 1.02 -3.81
N GLY A 8 -1.86 -0.20 -3.30
CA GLY A 8 -2.91 -0.83 -2.50
C GLY A 8 -2.44 -1.18 -1.10
N GLY A 9 -3.31 -1.00 -0.10
CA GLY A 9 -3.00 -1.41 1.26
C GLY A 9 -4.13 -1.18 2.25
N THR A 10 -4.03 -1.81 3.41
CA THR A 10 -4.96 -1.55 4.51
C THR A 10 -4.60 -0.28 5.26
N PHE A 11 -3.31 0.03 5.36
CA PHE A 11 -2.80 1.21 6.07
C PHE A 11 -3.37 1.34 7.48
N ASN A 12 -3.49 0.21 8.21
CA ASN A 12 -4.03 0.19 9.57
C ASN A 12 -3.24 1.11 10.52
N MET A 13 -1.91 1.08 10.37
CA MET A 13 -0.98 1.98 11.03
C MET A 13 0.12 2.39 10.05
N ILE A 14 0.27 3.70 9.83
CA ILE A 14 1.26 4.22 8.87
C ILE A 14 2.62 4.25 9.54
N HIS A 15 3.44 3.24 9.24
CA HIS A 15 4.84 3.15 9.63
C HIS A 15 5.75 3.46 8.44
N ARG A 16 7.07 3.54 8.69
CA ARG A 16 8.09 3.91 7.72
C ARG A 16 8.04 3.10 6.39
N GLY A 17 7.72 1.81 6.47
CA GLY A 17 7.50 0.95 5.30
C GLY A 17 6.37 1.45 4.39
N HIS A 18 5.19 1.76 4.95
CA HIS A 18 4.08 2.34 4.18
C HIS A 18 4.47 3.69 3.57
N LYS A 19 5.13 4.55 4.35
CA LYS A 19 5.60 5.86 3.87
C LYS A 19 6.46 5.71 2.62
N ARG A 20 7.43 4.79 2.65
CA ARG A 20 8.34 4.53 1.53
C ARG A 20 7.63 4.08 0.25
N ILE A 21 6.64 3.19 0.37
CA ILE A 21 5.85 2.71 -0.78
C ILE A 21 5.03 3.85 -1.38
N LEU A 22 4.31 4.59 -0.54
CA LEU A 22 3.47 5.73 -0.95
C LEU A 22 4.31 6.82 -1.61
N GLU A 23 5.42 7.22 -1.00
CA GLU A 23 6.37 8.18 -1.56
C GLU A 23 6.90 7.74 -2.92
N THR A 24 7.33 6.48 -3.04
CA THR A 24 7.85 5.93 -4.30
C THR A 24 6.79 6.01 -5.39
N GLY A 25 5.56 5.58 -5.13
CA GLY A 25 4.51 5.64 -6.14
C GLY A 25 4.12 7.07 -6.54
N LEU A 26 3.99 7.99 -5.58
CA LEU A 26 3.66 9.39 -5.88
C LEU A 26 4.77 10.11 -6.65
N GLN A 27 6.04 9.77 -6.42
CA GLN A 27 7.16 10.32 -7.19
C GLN A 27 7.19 9.83 -8.63
N LEU A 28 6.76 8.58 -8.86
CA LEU A 28 6.75 7.96 -10.19
C LEU A 28 5.51 8.34 -11.02
N ALA A 29 4.45 8.84 -10.39
CA ALA A 29 3.13 9.03 -11.01
C ALA A 29 2.83 10.47 -11.43
N LYS A 30 2.20 10.66 -12.59
CA LYS A 30 1.49 11.91 -12.91
C LYS A 30 0.22 12.05 -12.05
N SER A 31 -0.52 10.96 -11.84
CA SER A 31 -1.58 10.82 -10.85
C SER A 31 -1.55 9.44 -10.19
N ALA A 32 -1.90 9.36 -8.90
CA ALA A 32 -1.91 8.10 -8.16
C ALA A 32 -3.31 7.71 -7.71
N ILE A 33 -3.63 6.41 -7.76
CA ILE A 33 -4.78 5.80 -7.08
C ILE A 33 -4.26 5.04 -5.87
N ILE A 34 -4.73 5.41 -4.69
CA ILE A 34 -4.42 4.75 -3.43
C ILE A 34 -5.63 3.92 -3.01
N GLY A 35 -5.55 2.62 -3.25
CA GLY A 35 -6.57 1.66 -2.81
C GLY A 35 -6.48 1.42 -1.31
N LEU A 36 -7.49 1.88 -0.57
CA LEU A 36 -7.62 1.66 0.87
C LEU A 36 -8.67 0.59 1.13
N THR A 37 -8.30 -0.51 1.77
CA THR A 37 -9.23 -1.63 1.98
C THR A 37 -10.43 -1.23 2.84
N SER A 38 -11.63 -1.72 2.53
CA SER A 38 -12.81 -1.62 3.40
C SER A 38 -12.59 -2.30 4.75
N ASP A 39 -13.43 -1.99 5.75
CA ASP A 39 -13.35 -2.62 7.07
C ASP A 39 -13.61 -4.14 7.01
N ASP A 40 -14.61 -4.54 6.22
CA ASP A 40 -14.93 -5.95 5.99
C ASP A 40 -13.79 -6.71 5.32
N PHE A 41 -13.10 -6.08 4.35
CA PHE A 41 -11.97 -6.73 3.70
C PHE A 41 -10.74 -6.77 4.60
N ALA A 42 -10.45 -5.67 5.30
CA ALA A 42 -9.29 -5.57 6.16
C ALA A 42 -9.31 -6.56 7.34
N SER A 43 -10.49 -6.79 7.91
CA SER A 43 -10.67 -7.70 9.06
C SER A 43 -10.54 -9.18 8.70
N ARG A 44 -10.73 -9.58 7.43
CA ARG A 44 -10.61 -10.98 6.99
C ARG A 44 -9.19 -11.54 7.05
N PHE A 45 -8.18 -10.67 6.94
CA PHE A 45 -6.78 -11.09 6.80
C PHE A 45 -5.90 -10.70 7.99
N ARG A 46 -6.49 -10.14 9.05
CA ARG A 46 -5.73 -9.64 10.21
C ARG A 46 -6.23 -10.24 11.51
N VAL A 47 -5.27 -10.69 12.31
CA VAL A 47 -5.48 -11.08 13.71
C VAL A 47 -5.67 -9.83 14.58
N GLU A 48 -5.07 -8.72 14.16
CA GLU A 48 -5.11 -7.45 14.87
C GLU A 48 -6.44 -6.70 14.68
N LYS A 49 -6.79 -5.88 15.67
CA LYS A 49 -7.90 -4.95 15.55
C LYS A 49 -7.60 -3.92 14.46
N VAL A 50 -8.37 -3.96 13.38
CA VAL A 50 -8.35 -2.94 12.34
C VAL A 50 -9.12 -1.72 12.83
N ILE A 51 -8.51 -0.53 12.75
CA ILE A 51 -9.22 0.73 13.02
C ILE A 51 -10.18 1.06 11.86
N PRO A 52 -11.30 1.76 12.12
CA PRO A 52 -12.32 2.02 11.11
C PRO A 52 -11.76 2.68 9.84
N TYR A 53 -12.39 2.39 8.70
CA TYR A 53 -11.98 2.87 7.38
C TYR A 53 -11.76 4.38 7.35
N GLU A 54 -12.72 5.15 7.88
CA GLU A 54 -12.62 6.61 7.95
C GLU A 54 -11.41 7.08 8.75
N LYS A 55 -11.02 6.36 9.80
CA LYS A 55 -9.83 6.71 10.59
C LYS A 55 -8.54 6.40 9.83
N ARG A 56 -8.50 5.27 9.11
CA ARG A 56 -7.36 4.92 8.24
C ARG A 56 -7.22 5.91 7.11
N ARG A 57 -8.34 6.29 6.49
CA ARG A 57 -8.41 7.31 5.45
C ARG A 57 -7.91 8.66 5.96
N GLU A 58 -8.37 9.13 7.12
CA GLU A 58 -7.90 10.38 7.72
C GLU A 58 -6.38 10.38 7.94
N ASN A 59 -5.85 9.30 8.51
CA ASN A 59 -4.41 9.15 8.75
C ASN A 59 -3.62 9.14 7.44
N LEU A 60 -4.14 8.43 6.43
CA LEU A 60 -3.53 8.35 5.10
C LEU A 60 -3.55 9.71 4.41
N GLU A 61 -4.67 10.43 4.41
CA GLU A 61 -4.76 11.78 3.86
C GLU A 61 -3.80 12.75 4.53
N LYS A 62 -3.65 12.71 5.86
CA LYS A 62 -2.68 13.55 6.58
C LYS A 62 -1.26 13.33 6.07
N PHE A 63 -0.87 12.08 5.86
CA PHE A 63 0.44 11.76 5.31
C PHE A 63 0.57 12.19 3.85
N LEU A 64 -0.40 11.84 3.00
CA LEU A 64 -0.36 12.13 1.56
C LEU A 64 -0.34 13.64 1.24
N ARG A 65 -1.06 14.46 2.02
CA ARG A 65 -1.05 15.93 1.87
C ARG A 65 0.35 16.52 2.00
N SER A 66 1.21 15.91 2.83
CA SER A 66 2.60 16.38 3.00
C SER A 66 3.49 16.17 1.77
N ILE A 67 3.08 15.30 0.84
CA ILE A 67 3.87 14.95 -0.37
C ILE A 67 3.58 15.91 -1.54
N GLY A 68 2.41 16.56 -1.57
CA GLY A 68 2.09 17.59 -2.57
C GLY A 68 1.94 17.08 -4.01
N LYS A 69 1.49 15.82 -4.20
CA LYS A 69 1.26 15.20 -5.52
C LYS A 69 -0.22 14.87 -5.74
N PRO A 70 -0.73 14.83 -6.98
CA PRO A 70 -2.13 14.45 -7.25
C PRO A 70 -2.38 12.99 -6.90
N TYR A 71 -3.42 12.73 -6.10
CA TYR A 71 -3.86 11.39 -5.74
C TYR A 71 -5.38 11.32 -5.57
N GLU A 72 -5.91 10.11 -5.69
CA GLU A 72 -7.26 9.73 -5.32
C GLU A 72 -7.20 8.56 -4.34
N ILE A 73 -7.98 8.60 -3.27
CA ILE A 73 -8.16 7.45 -2.37
C ILE A 73 -9.46 6.76 -2.76
N VAL A 74 -9.37 5.47 -3.06
CA VAL A 74 -10.51 4.65 -3.45
C VAL A 74 -10.67 3.52 -2.44
N GLU A 75 -11.88 3.33 -1.94
CA GLU A 75 -12.19 2.17 -1.10
C GLU A 75 -12.17 0.90 -1.95
N ILE A 76 -11.44 -0.12 -1.50
CA ILE A 76 -11.36 -1.41 -2.19
C ILE A 76 -11.91 -2.54 -1.32
N MET A 77 -12.74 -3.39 -1.92
CA MET A 77 -13.36 -4.54 -1.25
C MET A 77 -12.66 -5.87 -1.61
N ASP A 78 -11.63 -5.82 -2.45
CA ASP A 78 -10.82 -6.97 -2.87
C ASP A 78 -9.38 -6.57 -3.24
N SER A 79 -8.51 -7.55 -3.49
CA SER A 79 -7.08 -7.36 -3.79
C SER A 79 -6.76 -6.87 -5.21
N TYR A 80 -7.72 -6.83 -6.12
CA TYR A 80 -7.50 -6.72 -7.57
C TYR A 80 -8.23 -5.55 -8.24
N GLY A 81 -9.33 -5.08 -7.65
CA GLY A 81 -10.44 -4.38 -8.28
C GLY A 81 -10.02 -3.34 -9.31
N ILE A 82 -9.56 -2.17 -8.85
CA ILE A 82 -9.25 -1.04 -9.73
C ILE A 82 -8.13 -1.34 -10.74
N ALA A 83 -7.12 -2.11 -10.31
CA ALA A 83 -5.96 -2.42 -11.11
C ALA A 83 -6.26 -3.35 -12.29
N THR A 84 -7.34 -4.12 -12.24
CA THR A 84 -7.71 -5.06 -13.31
C THR A 84 -8.84 -4.56 -14.23
N VAL A 85 -9.31 -3.33 -14.04
CA VAL A 85 -10.41 -2.75 -14.83
C VAL A 85 -10.06 -1.43 -15.48
N ASP A 86 -9.22 -0.59 -14.85
CA ASP A 86 -8.85 0.72 -15.41
C ASP A 86 -7.70 0.55 -16.44
N PRO A 87 -7.95 0.85 -17.74
CA PRO A 87 -6.92 0.76 -18.78
C PRO A 87 -5.90 1.91 -18.72
N GLU A 88 -6.18 2.99 -17.98
CA GLU A 88 -5.25 4.12 -17.85
C GLU A 88 -4.11 3.85 -16.86
N ILE A 89 -4.31 2.88 -15.94
CA ILE A 89 -3.27 2.44 -15.02
C ILE A 89 -2.17 1.73 -15.83
N ASP A 90 -0.95 2.25 -15.72
CA ASP A 90 0.23 1.74 -16.41
C ASP A 90 1.35 1.28 -15.46
N CYS A 91 1.17 1.46 -14.15
CA CYS A 91 2.11 1.02 -13.12
C CYS A 91 1.41 0.63 -11.82
N ILE A 92 1.96 -0.39 -11.15
CA ILE A 92 1.61 -0.78 -9.78
C ILE A 92 2.87 -0.78 -8.93
N VAL A 93 2.78 -0.18 -7.73
CA VAL A 93 3.87 -0.19 -6.75
C VAL A 93 3.49 -1.09 -5.60
N VAL A 94 4.38 -2.04 -5.28
CA VAL A 94 4.17 -3.08 -4.27
C VAL A 94 5.40 -3.21 -3.37
N SER A 95 5.22 -3.80 -2.20
CA SER A 95 6.33 -4.37 -1.43
C SER A 95 6.73 -5.73 -1.97
N GLU A 96 7.87 -6.25 -1.52
CA GLU A 96 8.24 -7.66 -1.76
C GLU A 96 7.15 -8.63 -1.29
N GLU A 97 6.44 -8.31 -0.20
CA GLU A 97 5.33 -9.13 0.32
C GLU A 97 4.11 -9.20 -0.61
N THR A 98 3.93 -8.18 -1.45
CA THR A 98 2.75 -8.05 -2.33
C THR A 98 3.09 -8.20 -3.81
N LEU A 99 4.32 -8.61 -4.13
CA LEU A 99 4.78 -8.87 -5.50
C LEU A 99 3.93 -9.93 -6.21
N LEU A 100 3.68 -11.07 -5.56
CA LEU A 100 2.88 -12.15 -6.17
C LEU A 100 1.49 -11.67 -6.59
N ARG A 101 0.86 -10.80 -5.80
CA ARG A 101 -0.44 -10.20 -6.13
C ARG A 101 -0.36 -9.29 -7.36
N ALA A 102 0.73 -8.56 -7.54
CA ALA A 102 0.93 -7.73 -8.73
C ALA A 102 1.09 -8.59 -10.00
N GLU A 103 1.75 -9.74 -9.88
CA GLU A 103 1.86 -10.71 -10.97
C GLU A 103 0.49 -11.32 -11.33
N GLU A 104 -0.30 -11.68 -10.32
CA GLU A 104 -1.69 -12.14 -10.50
C GLU A 104 -2.57 -11.08 -11.18
N ILE A 105 -2.45 -9.80 -10.79
CA ILE A 105 -3.11 -8.67 -11.46
C ILE A 105 -2.75 -8.63 -12.94
N ASN A 106 -1.46 -8.77 -13.27
CA ASN A 106 -1.00 -8.78 -14.66
C ASN A 106 -1.53 -9.99 -15.45
N ALA A 107 -1.66 -11.16 -14.81
CA ALA A 107 -2.28 -12.32 -15.43
C ALA A 107 -3.78 -12.10 -15.71
N ILE A 108 -4.50 -11.47 -14.79
CA ILE A 108 -5.92 -11.11 -14.97
C ILE A 108 -6.08 -10.06 -16.07
N ARG A 109 -5.25 -9.01 -16.07
CA ARG A 109 -5.23 -7.97 -17.12
C ARG A 109 -5.02 -8.58 -18.50
N PHE A 110 -4.04 -9.47 -18.64
CA PHE A 110 -3.80 -10.19 -19.89
C PHE A 110 -5.03 -10.98 -20.35
N LYS A 111 -5.69 -11.72 -19.45
CA LYS A 111 -6.93 -12.46 -19.77
C LYS A 111 -8.09 -11.54 -20.18
N LYS A 112 -8.11 -10.30 -19.71
CA LYS A 112 -9.10 -9.27 -20.06
C LYS A 112 -8.72 -8.43 -21.28
N GLY A 113 -7.59 -8.71 -21.94
CA GLY A 113 -7.10 -7.92 -23.07
C GLY A 113 -6.52 -6.55 -22.70
N LEU A 114 -6.19 -6.32 -21.42
CA LEU A 114 -5.55 -5.10 -20.94
C LEU A 114 -4.01 -5.23 -21.00
N GLU A 115 -3.34 -4.11 -21.22
CA GLU A 115 -1.87 -4.04 -21.16
C GLU A 115 -1.37 -4.38 -19.76
N LYS A 116 -0.23 -5.08 -19.67
CA LYS A 116 0.41 -5.37 -18.39
C LYS A 116 0.91 -4.08 -17.73
N LEU A 117 0.74 -3.99 -16.42
CA LEU A 117 1.31 -2.94 -15.59
C LEU A 117 2.81 -3.14 -15.45
N THR A 118 3.55 -2.04 -15.44
CA THR A 118 4.92 -2.05 -14.90
C THR A 118 4.84 -2.27 -13.40
N ILE A 119 5.52 -3.31 -12.89
CA ILE A 119 5.57 -3.61 -11.47
C ILE A 119 6.83 -2.96 -10.89
N VAL A 120 6.65 -2.06 -9.92
CA VAL A 120 7.75 -1.47 -9.16
C VAL A 120 7.74 -2.05 -7.76
N VAL A 121 8.83 -2.76 -7.42
CA VAL A 121 8.98 -3.41 -6.11
C VAL A 121 9.79 -2.51 -5.18
N VAL A 122 9.23 -2.21 -4.02
CA VAL A 122 9.89 -1.49 -2.93
C VAL A 122 10.37 -2.52 -1.92
N PRO A 123 11.69 -2.57 -1.62
CA PRO A 123 12.23 -3.47 -0.61
C PRO A 123 11.60 -3.24 0.76
N ILE A 124 11.43 -4.32 1.52
CA ILE A 124 10.96 -4.24 2.91
C ILE A 124 11.97 -3.45 3.75
N LEU A 125 11.48 -2.47 4.50
CA LEU A 125 12.33 -1.73 5.44
C LEU A 125 12.51 -2.52 6.74
N LEU A 126 13.76 -2.58 7.19
CA LEU A 126 14.15 -3.23 8.44
C LEU A 126 14.20 -2.22 9.59
N ALA A 127 13.83 -2.70 10.78
CA ALA A 127 14.03 -2.03 12.06
C ALA A 127 15.51 -2.12 12.50
N GLU A 128 15.86 -1.44 13.59
CA GLU A 128 17.23 -1.43 14.14
C GLU A 128 17.76 -2.83 14.51
N ASP A 129 16.87 -3.78 14.80
CA ASP A 129 17.24 -5.17 15.08
C ASP A 129 17.36 -6.06 13.83
N GLY A 130 17.32 -5.46 12.64
CA GLY A 130 17.48 -6.16 11.36
C GLY A 130 16.27 -6.97 10.91
N LYS A 131 15.15 -6.90 11.64
CA LYS A 131 13.89 -7.56 11.26
C LYS A 131 12.94 -6.58 10.56
N PRO A 132 12.00 -7.04 9.72
CA PRO A 132 11.02 -6.18 9.06
C PRO A 132 10.25 -5.27 10.03
N ILE A 133 9.95 -4.05 9.58
CA ILE A 133 8.98 -3.16 10.24
C ILE A 133 7.58 -3.63 9.87
N SER A 134 6.77 -4.01 10.86
CA SER A 134 5.37 -4.41 10.66
C SER A 134 4.47 -3.81 11.74
N ALA A 135 3.17 -3.75 11.44
CA ALA A 135 2.16 -3.30 12.39
C ALA A 135 2.16 -4.15 13.67
N ASP A 136 2.24 -5.47 13.53
CA ASP A 136 2.30 -6.44 14.63
C ASP A 136 3.39 -6.13 15.65
N ARG A 137 4.60 -5.80 15.18
CA ARG A 137 5.74 -5.48 16.06
C ARG A 137 5.60 -4.14 16.74
N ILE A 138 4.91 -3.19 16.10
CA ILE A 138 4.62 -1.90 16.70
C ILE A 138 3.53 -2.05 17.77
N ASN A 139 2.49 -2.85 17.49
CA ASN A 139 1.41 -3.12 18.43
C ASN A 139 1.85 -3.96 19.64
N SER A 140 2.78 -4.90 19.45
CA SER A 140 3.40 -5.65 20.55
C SER A 140 4.37 -4.80 21.39
N GLY A 141 4.70 -3.59 20.93
CA GLY A 141 5.65 -2.70 21.57
C GLY A 141 7.11 -3.15 21.42
N GLU A 142 7.43 -3.96 20.42
CA GLU A 142 8.82 -4.32 20.09
C GLU A 142 9.56 -3.15 19.44
N ILE A 143 8.88 -2.39 18.58
CA ILE A 143 9.45 -1.26 17.84
C ILE A 143 8.48 -0.08 17.75
N ASP A 144 8.97 1.12 17.46
CA ASP A 144 8.13 2.26 17.09
C ASP A 144 7.83 2.32 15.59
N MET A 145 7.01 3.30 15.16
CA MET A 145 6.63 3.49 13.75
C MET A 145 7.80 3.81 12.81
N GLU A 146 8.95 4.21 13.36
CA GLU A 146 10.18 4.50 12.61
C GLU A 146 11.14 3.31 12.55
N GLY A 147 10.83 2.23 13.30
CA GLY A 147 11.63 1.01 13.37
C GLY A 147 12.68 1.02 14.49
N ARG A 148 12.57 1.92 15.47
CA ARG A 148 13.45 1.93 16.64
C ARG A 148 13.03 0.87 17.64
N VAL A 149 13.97 0.13 18.19
CA VAL A 149 13.66 -0.94 19.15
C VAL A 149 13.24 -0.33 20.48
N LEU A 150 12.01 -0.63 20.90
CA LEU A 150 11.49 -0.24 22.19
C LEU A 150 11.92 -1.32 23.19
N LYS A 151 13.14 -1.20 23.73
CA LYS A 151 13.61 -2.07 24.80
C LYS A 151 12.63 -2.03 25.99
N ARG A 152 12.26 -3.21 26.50
CA ARG A 152 11.86 -3.35 27.91
C ARG A 152 13.10 -3.45 28.79
#